data_AF-A0A9D4ZTW7-F1
#
_entry.id   AF-A0A9D4ZTW7-F1
#
_cell.length_a   1.000
_cell.length_b   1.000
_cell.length_c   1.000
_cell.angle_alpha   90.00
_cell.angle_beta   90.00
_cell.angle_gamma   90.00
#
_symmetry.space_group_name_H-M   'P 1'
#
loop_
_entity.id
_entity.type
_entity.pdbx_description
1 polymer ?
#
loop_
_entity_poly.entity_id
_entity_poly.type
_entity_poly.pdbx_seq_one_letter_code
_entity_poly.pdbx_strand_id
1 'polypeptide(L)'
;MLLYHLDFARTRLATDAVVCHVTGQRQFKGLIDVYRKTLSSDGIAGLYRGFGVSILGITMYRGMYFGIYDTMKPVVLVGAFEGNFFASFLLGWSITTVSGVCAYPFDTLRRRMMLTSGHKIKYNNAMHAFREIVGQEGFLALFRGVSANMLLGMAGAGVLAGYDQLNRISSRHSNNNEANQRVLK
;
A
#
# COMPACT_ATOMS: atom_id res chain seq x y z
N MET A 1 -1.04 -2.01 -15.54
CA MET A 1 -1.99 -3.09 -15.93
C MET A 1 -1.55 -4.45 -15.40
N LEU A 2 -0.37 -4.98 -15.74
CA LEU A 2 0.13 -6.26 -15.17
C LEU A 2 0.22 -6.30 -13.64
N LEU A 3 0.61 -5.18 -13.01
CA LEU A 3 0.72 -5.09 -11.56
C LEU A 3 -0.64 -5.30 -10.86
N TYR A 4 -1.71 -4.77 -11.46
CA TYR A 4 -3.07 -4.89 -10.91
C TYR A 4 -3.56 -6.33 -10.93
N HIS A 5 -3.26 -7.06 -12.01
CA HIS A 5 -3.55 -8.49 -12.13
C HIS A 5 -2.83 -9.31 -11.04
N LEU A 6 -1.56 -9.03 -10.80
CA LEU A 6 -0.79 -9.73 -9.79
C LEU A 6 -1.26 -9.37 -8.36
N ASP A 7 -1.58 -8.11 -8.12
CA ASP A 7 -2.10 -7.60 -6.84
C ASP A 7 -3.48 -8.18 -6.52
N PHE A 8 -4.36 -8.27 -7.52
CA PHE A 8 -5.67 -8.91 -7.40
C PHE A 8 -5.55 -10.39 -7.02
N ALA A 9 -4.68 -11.13 -7.72
CA ALA A 9 -4.48 -12.55 -7.46
C ALA A 9 -3.81 -12.80 -6.10
N ARG A 10 -2.84 -11.96 -5.70
CA ARG A 10 -2.23 -12.02 -4.37
C ARG A 10 -3.24 -11.74 -3.28
N THR A 11 -4.06 -10.69 -3.43
CA THR A 11 -5.06 -10.32 -2.43
C THR A 11 -6.04 -11.47 -2.21
N ARG A 12 -6.52 -12.07 -3.29
CA ARG A 12 -7.40 -13.26 -3.28
C ARG A 12 -6.76 -14.46 -2.58
N LEU A 13 -5.53 -14.78 -2.95
CA LEU A 13 -4.79 -15.90 -2.37
C LEU A 13 -4.46 -15.66 -0.89
N ALA A 14 -4.12 -14.43 -0.51
CA ALA A 14 -3.84 -14.05 0.87
C ALA A 14 -5.08 -14.15 1.75
N THR A 15 -6.26 -13.76 1.25
CA THR A 15 -7.51 -13.94 2.00
C THR A 15 -7.95 -15.40 2.10
N ASP A 16 -7.61 -16.24 1.12
CA ASP A 16 -7.91 -17.68 1.14
C ASP A 16 -6.84 -18.53 1.85
N ALA A 17 -5.67 -17.95 2.14
CA ALA A 17 -4.64 -18.60 2.96
C ALA A 17 -5.12 -18.83 4.40
N VAL A 18 -6.09 -18.03 4.86
CA VAL A 18 -6.86 -18.31 6.07
C VAL A 18 -7.94 -19.30 5.69
N VAL A 19 -7.82 -20.54 6.19
CA VAL A 19 -8.78 -21.63 5.92
C VAL A 19 -10.21 -21.12 6.12
N CYS A 20 -11.04 -21.25 5.10
CA CYS A 20 -12.43 -20.82 5.17
C CYS A 20 -13.13 -21.61 6.30
N HIS A 21 -13.51 -20.91 7.37
CA HIS A 21 -14.02 -21.49 8.62
C HIS A 21 -15.33 -22.30 8.43
N VAL A 22 -15.97 -22.16 7.26
CA VAL A 22 -17.25 -22.78 6.90
C VAL A 22 -17.08 -24.12 6.16
N THR A 23 -16.00 -24.31 5.40
CA THR A 23 -15.79 -25.49 4.54
C THR A 23 -14.52 -26.28 4.87
N GLY A 24 -13.63 -25.76 5.72
CA GLY A 24 -12.41 -26.46 6.16
C GLY A 24 -11.41 -26.76 5.03
N GLN A 25 -11.62 -26.21 3.84
CA GLN A 25 -10.85 -26.46 2.61
C GLN A 25 -10.40 -25.11 2.01
N ARG A 26 -9.22 -25.08 1.38
CA ARG A 26 -8.74 -23.91 0.64
C ARG A 26 -9.57 -23.71 -0.63
N GLN A 27 -10.07 -22.51 -0.88
CA GLN A 27 -10.91 -22.21 -2.04
C GLN A 27 -10.10 -22.17 -3.35
N PHE A 28 -8.78 -21.91 -3.28
CA PHE A 28 -7.87 -21.81 -4.42
C PHE A 28 -6.58 -22.63 -4.22
N LYS A 29 -6.18 -23.39 -5.24
CA LYS A 29 -4.90 -24.15 -5.23
C LYS A 29 -3.68 -23.34 -5.68
N GLY A 30 -3.88 -22.17 -6.31
CA GLY A 30 -2.80 -21.30 -6.78
C GLY A 30 -3.30 -20.10 -7.58
N LEU A 31 -2.39 -19.21 -8.04
CA LEU A 31 -2.75 -18.01 -8.80
C LEU A 31 -3.60 -18.32 -10.04
N ILE A 32 -3.21 -19.34 -10.82
CA ILE A 32 -3.90 -19.71 -12.07
C ILE A 32 -5.33 -20.21 -11.77
N ASP A 33 -5.52 -20.90 -10.65
CA ASP A 33 -6.84 -21.40 -10.21
C ASP A 33 -7.76 -20.25 -9.77
N VAL A 34 -7.20 -19.21 -9.12
CA VAL A 34 -7.92 -17.95 -8.83
C VAL A 34 -8.41 -17.31 -10.13
N TYR A 35 -7.55 -17.20 -11.12
CA TYR A 35 -7.91 -16.63 -12.42
C TYR A 35 -9.02 -17.43 -13.10
N ARG A 36 -8.85 -18.75 -13.22
CA ARG A 36 -9.81 -19.63 -13.90
C ARG A 36 -11.18 -19.60 -13.23
N LYS A 37 -11.23 -19.72 -11.91
CA LYS A 37 -12.48 -19.65 -11.14
C LYS A 37 -13.14 -18.28 -11.23
N THR A 38 -12.37 -17.20 -11.14
CA THR A 38 -12.91 -15.83 -11.23
C THR A 38 -13.48 -15.55 -12.64
N LEU A 39 -12.78 -15.97 -13.69
CA LEU A 39 -13.27 -15.84 -15.07
C LEU A 39 -14.55 -16.65 -15.29
N SER A 40 -14.62 -17.85 -14.71
CA SER A 40 -15.79 -18.72 -14.82
C SER A 40 -16.99 -18.22 -14.01
N SER A 41 -16.78 -17.52 -12.89
CA SER A 41 -17.86 -17.09 -11.99
C SER A 41 -18.38 -15.68 -12.24
N ASP A 42 -17.51 -14.73 -12.61
CA ASP A 42 -17.84 -13.31 -12.79
C ASP A 42 -17.36 -12.74 -14.14
N GLY A 43 -16.73 -13.54 -15.00
CA GLY A 43 -16.21 -13.10 -16.30
C GLY A 43 -15.09 -12.06 -16.20
N ILE A 44 -14.81 -11.42 -17.33
CA ILE A 44 -13.79 -10.36 -17.46
C ILE A 44 -14.18 -9.13 -16.63
N ALA A 45 -15.48 -8.84 -16.52
CA ALA A 45 -15.99 -7.74 -15.69
C ALA A 45 -15.67 -7.93 -14.20
N GLY A 46 -15.58 -9.17 -13.72
CA GLY A 46 -15.14 -9.50 -12.36
C GLY A 46 -13.70 -9.09 -12.07
N LEU A 47 -12.78 -9.21 -13.04
CA LEU A 47 -11.38 -8.82 -12.85
C LEU A 47 -11.22 -7.30 -12.75
N TYR A 48 -11.99 -6.53 -13.52
CA TYR A 48 -11.93 -5.07 -13.50
C TYR A 48 -12.76 -4.42 -12.37
N ARG A 49 -13.43 -5.24 -11.55
CA ARG A 49 -14.22 -4.77 -10.42
C ARG A 49 -13.30 -4.15 -9.36
N GLY A 50 -13.47 -2.85 -9.11
CA GLY A 50 -12.59 -2.08 -8.21
C GLY A 50 -11.48 -1.30 -8.91
N PHE A 51 -11.32 -1.42 -10.24
CA PHE A 51 -10.30 -0.68 -11.00
C PHE A 51 -10.54 0.85 -10.96
N GLY A 52 -11.78 1.30 -11.09
CA GLY A 52 -12.11 2.74 -10.98
C GLY A 52 -11.78 3.31 -9.60
N VAL A 53 -12.10 2.57 -8.54
CA VAL A 53 -11.76 2.96 -7.15
C VAL A 53 -10.26 2.96 -6.93
N SER A 54 -9.54 2.04 -7.57
CA SER A 54 -8.08 2.06 -7.55
C SER A 54 -7.49 3.34 -8.11
N ILE A 55 -7.99 3.81 -9.25
CA ILE A 55 -7.48 5.01 -9.90
C ILE A 55 -7.73 6.21 -8.98
N LEU A 56 -8.94 6.32 -8.44
CA LEU A 56 -9.27 7.35 -7.44
C LEU A 56 -8.36 7.28 -6.21
N GLY A 57 -8.14 6.08 -5.66
CA GLY A 57 -7.29 5.88 -4.49
C GLY A 57 -5.84 6.28 -4.74
N ILE A 58 -5.25 5.91 -5.87
CA ILE A 58 -3.86 6.28 -6.18
C ILE A 58 -3.73 7.77 -6.52
N THR A 59 -4.71 8.36 -7.20
CA THR A 59 -4.74 9.80 -7.47
C THR A 59 -4.86 10.60 -6.17
N MET A 60 -5.74 10.19 -5.25
CA MET A 60 -5.86 10.82 -3.92
C MET A 60 -4.57 10.69 -3.11
N TYR A 61 -3.99 9.49 -3.06
CA TYR A 61 -2.73 9.26 -2.34
C TYR A 61 -1.60 10.12 -2.91
N ARG A 62 -1.42 10.12 -4.23
CA ARG A 62 -0.38 10.91 -4.90
C ARG A 62 -0.63 12.41 -4.79
N GLY A 63 -1.87 12.86 -4.95
CA GLY A 63 -2.24 14.27 -4.83
C GLY A 63 -1.95 14.80 -3.43
N MET A 64 -2.35 14.06 -2.39
CA MET A 64 -2.05 14.45 -1.01
C MET A 64 -0.55 14.39 -0.72
N TYR A 65 0.14 13.33 -1.16
CA TYR A 65 1.57 13.18 -0.96
C TYR A 65 2.34 14.37 -1.58
N PHE A 66 2.07 14.72 -2.84
CA PHE A 66 2.71 15.87 -3.47
C PHE A 66 2.30 17.20 -2.84
N GLY A 67 1.04 17.38 -2.46
CA GLY A 67 0.59 18.63 -1.81
C GLY A 67 1.27 18.87 -0.46
N ILE A 68 1.34 17.85 0.40
CA ILE A 68 2.03 17.97 1.69
C ILE A 68 3.55 18.07 1.46
N TYR A 69 4.11 17.32 0.52
CA TYR A 69 5.53 17.39 0.18
C TYR A 69 5.94 18.79 -0.29
N ASP A 70 5.19 19.42 -1.19
CA ASP A 70 5.46 20.77 -1.67
C ASP A 70 5.34 21.82 -0.55
N THR A 71 4.44 21.60 0.42
CA THR A 71 4.30 22.46 1.61
C THR A 71 5.46 22.26 2.60
N MET A 72 5.98 21.03 2.73
CA MET A 72 7.05 20.69 3.68
C MET A 72 8.45 20.98 3.13
N LYS A 73 8.64 20.91 1.81
CA LYS A 73 9.92 21.17 1.14
C LYS A 73 10.55 22.52 1.56
N PRO A 74 9.84 23.66 1.60
CA PRO A 74 10.43 24.93 2.07
C PRO A 74 10.75 24.91 3.57
N VAL A 75 9.98 24.20 4.40
CA VAL A 75 10.22 24.10 5.85
C VAL A 75 11.48 23.27 6.16
N VAL A 76 11.76 22.26 5.33
CA VAL A 76 12.90 21.33 5.52
C VAL A 76 14.17 21.78 4.81
N LEU A 77 14.07 22.33 3.59
CA LEU A 77 15.24 22.77 2.81
C LEU A 77 15.71 24.20 3.15
N VAL A 78 14.88 25.03 3.77
CA VAL A 78 15.19 26.46 4.03
C VAL A 78 15.05 26.84 5.52
N GLY A 79 14.50 25.95 6.36
CA GLY A 79 14.23 26.18 7.78
C GLY A 79 15.28 25.60 8.75
N ALA A 80 14.97 25.69 10.06
CA ALA A 80 15.86 25.42 11.19
C ALA A 80 16.42 23.98 11.36
N PHE A 81 16.19 23.07 10.41
CA PHE A 81 16.55 21.64 10.48
C PHE A 81 17.43 21.15 9.32
N GLU A 82 18.11 22.06 8.63
CA GLU A 82 19.04 21.72 7.55
C GLU A 82 20.06 20.65 8.02
N GLY A 83 19.99 19.45 7.42
CA GLY A 83 20.90 18.33 7.71
C GLY A 83 20.49 17.38 8.85
N ASN A 84 19.38 17.62 9.56
CA ASN A 84 18.98 16.76 10.68
C ASN A 84 18.15 15.54 10.22
N PHE A 85 18.77 14.36 10.20
CA PHE A 85 18.16 13.10 9.72
C PHE A 85 16.83 12.76 10.40
N PHE A 86 16.73 12.99 11.72
CA PHE A 86 15.53 12.68 12.49
C PHE A 86 14.34 13.57 12.12
N ALA A 87 14.60 14.85 11.81
CA ALA A 87 13.56 15.78 11.40
C ALA A 87 12.98 15.39 10.03
N SER A 88 13.84 15.12 9.04
CA SER A 88 13.42 14.64 7.72
C SER A 88 12.67 13.30 7.80
N PHE A 89 13.09 12.40 8.70
CA PHE A 89 12.43 11.12 8.92
C PHE A 89 11.03 11.28 9.51
N LEU A 90 10.87 12.06 10.59
CA LEU A 90 9.57 12.31 11.23
C LEU A 90 8.60 13.02 10.28
N LEU A 91 9.09 13.97 9.49
CA LEU A 91 8.28 14.65 8.50
C LEU A 91 7.85 13.70 7.39
N GLY A 92 8.76 12.91 6.83
CA GLY A 92 8.43 11.87 5.85
C GLY A 92 7.40 10.87 6.38
N TRP A 93 7.54 10.46 7.64
CA TRP A 93 6.58 9.57 8.30
C TRP A 93 5.22 10.23 8.50
N SER A 94 5.18 11.50 8.92
CA SER A 94 3.93 12.25 9.10
C SER A 94 3.17 12.46 7.77
N ILE A 95 3.87 12.83 6.70
CA ILE A 95 3.32 12.99 5.35
C ILE A 95 2.68 11.68 4.88
N THR A 96 3.41 10.58 5.05
CA THR A 96 2.96 9.24 4.65
C THR A 96 1.77 8.79 5.47
N THR A 97 1.78 9.05 6.78
CA THR A 97 0.68 8.70 7.68
C THR A 97 -0.59 9.48 7.33
N VAL A 98 -0.51 10.80 7.18
CA VAL A 98 -1.68 11.65 6.85
C VAL A 98 -2.22 11.30 5.47
N SER A 99 -1.35 11.17 4.47
CA SER A 99 -1.76 10.77 3.11
C SER A 99 -2.40 9.38 3.09
N GLY A 100 -1.82 8.44 3.85
CA GLY A 100 -2.34 7.08 4.00
C GLY A 100 -3.71 7.04 4.67
N VAL A 101 -3.91 7.79 5.77
CA VAL A 101 -5.18 7.85 6.50
C VAL A 101 -6.29 8.45 5.64
N CYS A 102 -6.01 9.49 4.86
CA CYS A 102 -7.01 10.09 3.98
C CYS A 102 -7.32 9.24 2.74
N ALA A 103 -6.34 8.52 2.20
CA ALA A 103 -6.57 7.57 1.10
C ALA A 103 -7.19 6.23 1.58
N TYR A 104 -7.15 5.96 2.88
CA TYR A 104 -7.61 4.72 3.50
C TYR A 104 -9.06 4.31 3.17
N PRO A 105 -10.08 5.20 3.20
CA PRO A 105 -11.44 4.81 2.83
C PRO A 105 -11.55 4.30 1.39
N PHE A 106 -10.78 4.88 0.46
CA PHE A 106 -10.74 4.42 -0.93
C PHE A 106 -10.03 3.07 -1.07
N ASP A 107 -8.97 2.85 -0.30
CA ASP A 107 -8.26 1.57 -0.31
C ASP A 107 -9.10 0.45 0.31
N THR A 108 -9.83 0.73 1.40
CA THR A 108 -10.78 -0.21 2.01
C THR A 108 -11.91 -0.55 1.03
N LEU A 109 -12.47 0.46 0.34
CA LEU A 109 -13.48 0.24 -0.71
C LEU A 109 -12.97 -0.65 -1.83
N ARG A 110 -11.77 -0.37 -2.35
CA ARG A 110 -11.10 -1.18 -3.37
C ARG A 110 -10.97 -2.63 -2.90
N ARG A 111 -10.42 -2.87 -1.71
CA ARG A 111 -10.23 -4.22 -1.16
C ARG A 111 -11.56 -4.95 -0.97
N ARG A 112 -12.58 -4.30 -0.41
CA ARG A 112 -13.94 -4.88 -0.25
C ARG A 112 -14.55 -5.27 -1.60
N MET A 113 -14.46 -4.40 -2.61
CA MET A 113 -14.94 -4.70 -3.97
C MET A 113 -14.16 -5.84 -4.64
N MET A 114 -12.84 -5.90 -4.45
CA MET A 114 -11.99 -6.97 -4.99
C MET A 114 -12.26 -8.34 -4.37
N LEU A 115 -12.69 -8.37 -3.11
CA LEU A 115 -12.99 -9.60 -2.36
C LEU A 115 -14.44 -10.10 -2.54
N THR A 116 -15.26 -9.34 -3.27
CA THR A 116 -16.69 -9.63 -3.45
C THR A 116 -16.99 -10.80 -4.40
N SER A 117 -16.15 -11.09 -5.40
CA SER A 117 -16.35 -12.26 -6.29
C SER A 117 -16.44 -13.56 -5.49
N GLY A 118 -17.51 -14.34 -5.70
CA GLY A 118 -17.79 -15.58 -4.97
C GLY A 118 -18.64 -15.43 -3.70
N HIS A 119 -18.98 -14.22 -3.24
CA HIS A 119 -19.94 -13.98 -2.17
C HIS A 119 -21.31 -13.54 -2.73
N LYS A 120 -22.40 -13.76 -1.97
CA LYS A 120 -23.79 -13.43 -2.38
C LYS A 120 -24.01 -11.93 -2.64
N ILE A 121 -23.25 -11.04 -2.00
CA ILE A 121 -23.42 -9.58 -2.09
C ILE A 121 -22.50 -9.03 -3.18
N LYS A 122 -22.98 -8.87 -4.42
CA LYS A 122 -22.19 -8.27 -5.51
C LYS A 122 -22.39 -6.76 -5.56
N TYR A 123 -21.34 -5.99 -5.30
CA TYR A 123 -21.37 -4.54 -5.51
C TYR A 123 -21.26 -4.19 -6.99
N ASN A 124 -22.27 -3.53 -7.55
CA ASN A 124 -22.23 -3.06 -8.94
C ASN A 124 -21.39 -1.79 -9.11
N ASN A 125 -21.47 -0.87 -8.16
CA ASN A 125 -20.80 0.43 -8.23
C ASN A 125 -20.04 0.75 -6.93
N ALA A 126 -18.98 1.55 -7.05
CA ALA A 126 -18.21 2.03 -5.91
C ALA A 126 -19.07 2.80 -4.90
N MET A 127 -19.99 3.64 -5.41
CA MET A 127 -20.92 4.41 -4.57
C MET A 127 -21.92 3.51 -3.84
N HIS A 128 -22.36 2.43 -4.48
CA HIS A 128 -23.22 1.43 -3.86
C HIS A 128 -22.49 0.68 -2.74
N ALA A 129 -21.25 0.24 -3.02
CA ALA A 129 -20.41 -0.39 -2.01
C ALA A 129 -20.17 0.52 -0.80
N PHE A 130 -19.88 1.80 -1.04
CA PHE A 130 -19.68 2.77 0.03
C PHE A 130 -20.92 2.95 0.90
N ARG A 131 -22.08 3.19 0.28
CA ARG A 131 -23.33 3.38 1.02
C ARG A 131 -23.70 2.14 1.83
N GLU A 132 -23.49 0.96 1.28
CA GLU A 132 -23.79 -0.30 1.95
C GLU A 132 -22.85 -0.57 3.14
N ILE A 133 -21.54 -0.35 2.96
CA ILE A 133 -20.55 -0.52 4.04
C ILE A 133 -20.84 0.46 5.18
N VAL A 134 -21.08 1.74 4.85
CA VAL A 134 -21.39 2.75 5.87
C VAL A 134 -22.72 2.46 6.56
N GLY A 135 -23.72 1.96 5.83
CA GLY A 135 -25.03 1.61 6.38
C GLY A 135 -25.03 0.36 7.26
N GLN A 136 -24.23 -0.65 6.94
CA GLN A 136 -24.20 -1.94 7.64
C GLN A 136 -23.13 -2.01 8.74
N GLU A 137 -21.92 -1.51 8.48
CA GLU A 137 -20.77 -1.62 9.39
C GLU A 137 -20.41 -0.28 10.07
N GLY A 138 -20.93 0.85 9.55
CA GLY A 138 -20.64 2.20 10.03
C GLY A 138 -19.38 2.82 9.42
N PHE A 139 -19.21 4.13 9.61
CA PHE A 139 -18.08 4.89 9.04
C PHE A 139 -16.72 4.44 9.58
N LEU A 140 -16.66 3.98 10.83
CA LEU A 140 -15.44 3.45 11.46
C LEU A 140 -14.92 2.18 10.79
N ALA A 141 -15.77 1.42 10.10
CA ALA A 141 -15.36 0.22 9.39
C ALA A 141 -14.40 0.52 8.22
N LEU A 142 -14.46 1.72 7.64
CA LEU A 142 -13.55 2.16 6.59
C LEU A 142 -12.11 2.33 7.10
N PHE A 143 -11.94 2.61 8.40
CA PHE A 143 -10.66 2.83 9.06
C PHE A 143 -10.16 1.59 9.81
N ARG A 144 -10.89 0.46 9.77
CA ARG A 144 -10.41 -0.81 10.31
C ARG A 144 -9.14 -1.24 9.57
N GLY A 145 -8.03 -1.25 10.29
CA GLY A 145 -6.71 -1.60 9.76
C GLY A 145 -5.76 -0.42 9.54
N VAL A 146 -6.17 0.83 9.79
CA VAL A 146 -5.27 2.00 9.72
C VAL A 146 -4.03 1.80 10.57
N SER A 147 -4.19 1.25 11.78
CA SER A 147 -3.07 0.95 12.68
C SER A 147 -2.08 -0.05 12.07
N ALA A 148 -2.57 -1.09 11.39
CA ALA A 148 -1.71 -2.05 10.68
C ALA A 148 -0.95 -1.38 9.53
N ASN A 149 -1.58 -0.45 8.81
CA ASN A 149 -0.91 0.28 7.74
C ASN A 149 0.11 1.30 8.28
N MET A 150 -0.15 1.93 9.43
CA MET A 150 0.81 2.79 10.12
C MET A 150 2.04 2.00 10.58
N LEU A 151 1.85 0.81 11.15
CA LEU A 151 2.93 -0.11 11.53
C LEU A 151 3.76 -0.54 10.31
N LEU A 152 3.10 -0.86 9.20
CA LEU A 152 3.78 -1.22 7.96
C LEU A 152 4.59 -0.05 7.40
N GLY A 153 4.05 1.17 7.47
CA GLY A 153 4.75 2.40 7.09
C GLY A 153 6.00 2.65 7.94
N MET A 154 5.91 2.47 9.27
CA MET A 154 7.08 2.56 10.16
C MET A 154 8.12 1.49 9.86
N ALA A 155 7.70 0.24 9.64
CA ALA A 155 8.59 -0.86 9.31
C ALA A 155 9.32 -0.61 7.97
N GLY A 156 8.60 -0.17 6.94
CA GLY A 156 9.18 0.17 5.63
C GLY A 156 10.20 1.30 5.73
N ALA A 157 9.90 2.35 6.49
CA ALA A 157 10.83 3.44 6.75
C ALA A 157 12.08 2.97 7.51
N GLY A 158 11.92 2.06 8.48
CA GLY A 158 13.02 1.44 9.20
C GLY A 158 13.95 0.62 8.30
N VAL A 159 13.39 -0.17 7.37
CA VAL A 159 14.18 -0.94 6.39
C VAL A 159 14.96 0.00 5.46
N LEU A 160 14.33 1.07 4.99
CA LEU A 160 15.00 2.05 4.13
C LEU A 160 16.13 2.77 4.87
N ALA A 161 15.89 3.17 6.12
CA ALA A 161 16.92 3.77 6.96
C ALA A 161 18.08 2.80 7.21
N GLY A 162 17.80 1.52 7.45
CA GLY A 162 18.81 0.47 7.58
C GLY A 162 19.64 0.31 6.30
N TYR A 163 18.99 0.33 5.13
CA TYR A 163 19.67 0.28 3.84
C TYR A 163 20.58 1.48 3.60
N ASP A 164 20.13 2.70 3.92
CA ASP A 164 20.95 3.92 3.81
C ASP A 164 22.19 3.87 4.72
N GLN A 165 22.07 3.32 5.94
CA GLN A 165 23.21 3.13 6.84
C GLN A 165 24.23 2.15 6.26
N LEU A 166 23.78 1.02 5.72
CA LEU A 166 24.65 0.02 5.08
C LEU A 166 25.38 0.61 3.87
N ASN A 167 24.67 1.35 3.02
CA ASN A 167 25.27 2.02 1.87
C ASN A 167 26.32 3.06 2.29
N ARG A 168 26.06 3.88 3.31
CA ARG A 168 27.05 4.85 3.82
C ARG A 168 28.32 4.18 4.35
N ILE A 169 28.19 3.05 5.02
CA ILE A 169 29.33 2.27 5.53
C ILE A 169 30.13 1.69 4.36
N SER A 170 29.45 1.09 3.38
CA SER A 170 30.08 0.53 2.18
C SER A 170 30.83 1.59 1.36
N SER A 171 30.21 2.76 1.13
CA SER A 171 30.84 3.88 0.42
C SER A 171 32.06 4.44 1.18
N ARG A 172 32.02 4.52 2.52
CA ARG A 172 33.19 4.91 3.33
C ARG A 172 34.34 3.92 3.17
N HIS A 173 34.05 2.63 3.11
CA HIS A 173 35.07 1.59 2.92
C HIS A 173 35.68 1.63 1.52
N SER A 174 34.87 1.87 0.49
CA SER A 174 35.33 2.06 -0.89
C SER A 174 36.25 3.29 -1.00
N ASN A 175 35.83 4.43 -0.44
CA ASN A 175 36.65 5.66 -0.47
C ASN A 175 37.98 5.50 0.28
N ASN A 176 38.01 4.79 1.42
CA ASN A 176 39.25 4.55 2.16
C ASN A 176 40.22 3.64 1.39
N ASN A 177 39.72 2.67 0.63
CA ASN A 177 40.57 1.82 -0.21
C ASN A 177 41.17 2.59 -1.39
N GLU A 178 40.41 3.47 -2.02
CA GLU A 178 40.93 4.33 -3.10
C GLU A 178 41.94 5.37 -2.57
N ALA A 179 41.71 5.92 -1.38
CA ALA A 179 42.65 6.83 -0.72
C ALA A 179 43.97 6.13 -0.36
N ASN A 180 43.92 4.92 0.20
CA ASN A 180 45.12 4.13 0.51
C ASN A 180 45.92 3.74 -0.74
N GLN A 181 45.26 3.46 -1.87
CA GLN A 181 45.95 3.17 -3.13
C GLN A 181 46.66 4.39 -3.74
N ARG A 182 46.19 5.62 -3.46
CA ARG A 182 46.84 6.86 -3.92
C ARG A 182 48.04 7.28 -3.07
N VAL A 183 48.11 6.85 -1.81
CA VAL A 183 49.25 7.13 -0.91
C VAL A 183 50.42 6.18 -1.15
N LEU A 184 50.15 5.01 -1.76
CA LEU A 184 51.16 3.98 -2.08
C LEU A 184 51.76 4.11 -3.49
N LYS A 185 51.36 5.12 -4.27
CA LYS A 185 51.94 5.48 -5.58
C LYS A 185 52.66 6.82 -5.48
#